data_AF-A0A951PGH3-F1
#
_entry.id   AF-A0A951PGH3-F1
#
_cell.length_a   1.000
_cell.length_b   1.000
_cell.length_c   1.000
_cell.angle_alpha   90.00
_cell.angle_beta   90.00
_cell.angle_gamma   90.00
#
_symmetry.space_group_name_H-M   'P 1'
#
loop_
_entity.id
_entity.type
_entity.pdbx_description
1 polymer ?
#
loop_
_entity_poly.entity_id
_entity_poly.type
_entity_poly.pdbx_seq_one_letter_code
_entity_poly.pdbx_strand_id
1 'polypeptide(L)'
;MLQTATDTKKESQVLLSYLIFEVDNIFFNLRKADKLIRRELNLLKQKKSCLLKQTLITPINEGKLKVIIENMPPQYLLMDEHIAYMLQDDDNSLFKLIRDYNSYLDIRNNEQEDNNYTGLIALDEKLVHHIRYLGAMTYHLNIHLNLLTVLLKNASIQEEP
;
A
#
# COMPACT_ATOMS: atom_id res chain seq x y z
N MET A 1 -28.22 23.32 19.46
CA MET A 1 -26.96 22.86 18.84
C MET A 1 -26.57 21.56 19.51
N LEU A 2 -26.93 20.43 18.89
CA LEU A 2 -26.75 19.07 19.44
C LEU A 2 -26.43 18.13 18.26
N GLN A 3 -25.39 18.50 17.51
CA GLN A 3 -25.08 17.94 16.19
C GLN A 3 -23.58 17.60 16.05
N THR A 4 -22.88 17.33 17.16
CA THR A 4 -21.41 17.48 17.20
C THR A 4 -20.61 16.23 17.57
N ALA A 5 -21.25 15.09 17.91
CA ALA A 5 -20.52 13.87 18.26
C ALA A 5 -20.87 12.69 17.34
N THR A 6 -22.16 12.50 17.06
CA THR A 6 -22.69 11.45 16.18
C THR A 6 -22.28 11.67 14.72
N ASP A 7 -22.31 12.91 14.23
CA ASP A 7 -21.93 13.24 12.84
C ASP A 7 -20.43 13.03 12.61
N THR A 8 -19.59 13.46 13.57
CA THR A 8 -18.12 13.26 13.52
C THR A 8 -17.73 11.78 13.57
N LYS A 9 -18.46 10.96 14.33
CA LYS A 9 -18.21 9.50 14.42
C LYS A 9 -18.61 8.77 13.14
N LYS A 10 -19.74 9.14 12.51
CA LYS A 10 -20.18 8.60 11.23
C LYS A 10 -19.23 8.96 10.08
N GLU A 11 -18.77 10.21 10.03
CA GLU A 11 -17.75 10.66 9.08
C GLU A 11 -16.44 9.88 9.25
N SER A 12 -16.04 9.63 10.50
CA SER A 12 -14.82 8.86 10.80
C SER A 12 -14.92 7.40 10.34
N GLN A 13 -16.08 6.75 10.51
CA GLN A 13 -16.30 5.39 10.00
C GLN A 13 -16.26 5.33 8.47
N VAL A 14 -16.78 6.37 7.80
CA VAL A 14 -16.71 6.50 6.34
C VAL A 14 -15.26 6.65 5.88
N LEU A 15 -14.49 7.54 6.49
CA LEU A 15 -13.06 7.75 6.20
C LEU A 15 -12.23 6.48 6.43
N LEU A 16 -12.46 5.78 7.55
CA LEU A 16 -11.79 4.51 7.84
C LEU A 16 -12.12 3.44 6.80
N SER A 17 -13.37 3.39 6.34
CA SER A 17 -13.79 2.47 5.27
C SER A 17 -13.10 2.79 3.94
N TYR A 18 -12.95 4.08 3.61
CA TYR A 18 -12.17 4.49 2.44
C TYR A 18 -10.69 4.14 2.57
N LEU A 19 -10.11 4.28 3.77
CA LEU A 19 -8.72 3.90 4.01
C LEU A 19 -8.50 2.41 3.82
N ILE A 20 -9.37 1.57 4.43
CA ILE A 20 -9.30 0.10 4.28
C ILE A 20 -9.40 -0.28 2.81
N PHE A 21 -10.35 0.31 2.08
CA PHE A 21 -10.50 0.06 0.65
C PHE A 21 -9.23 0.42 -0.15
N GLU A 22 -8.60 1.54 0.15
CA GLU A 22 -7.37 1.94 -0.53
C GLU A 22 -6.20 1.01 -0.19
N VAL A 23 -6.06 0.61 1.07
CA VAL A 23 -5.05 -0.36 1.51
C VAL A 23 -5.24 -1.72 0.82
N ASP A 24 -6.47 -2.20 0.70
CA ASP A 24 -6.80 -3.42 -0.05
C ASP A 24 -6.47 -3.30 -1.55
N ASN A 25 -6.77 -2.14 -2.15
CA ASN A 25 -6.43 -1.86 -3.54
C ASN A 25 -4.92 -1.88 -3.77
N ILE A 26 -4.13 -1.26 -2.89
CA ILE A 26 -2.66 -1.31 -2.92
C ILE A 26 -2.19 -2.77 -2.85
N PHE A 27 -2.70 -3.54 -1.90
CA PHE A 27 -2.32 -4.93 -1.71
C PHE A 27 -2.64 -5.81 -2.93
N PHE A 28 -3.80 -5.59 -3.55
CA PHE A 28 -4.20 -6.27 -4.78
C PHE A 28 -3.29 -5.94 -5.97
N ASN A 29 -2.93 -4.66 -6.13
CA ASN A 29 -2.01 -4.22 -7.17
C ASN A 29 -0.61 -4.81 -6.99
N LEU A 30 -0.11 -4.86 -5.75
CA LEU A 30 1.17 -5.51 -5.43
C LEU A 30 1.17 -7.00 -5.76
N ARG A 31 0.09 -7.72 -5.47
CA ARG A 31 -0.03 -9.15 -5.84
C ARG A 31 -0.01 -9.36 -7.35
N LYS A 32 -0.61 -8.45 -8.13
CA LYS A 32 -0.54 -8.50 -9.59
C LYS A 32 0.88 -8.22 -10.08
N ALA A 33 1.51 -7.18 -9.56
CA ALA A 33 2.89 -6.82 -9.89
C ALA A 33 3.86 -7.99 -9.59
N ASP A 34 3.77 -8.61 -8.41
CA ASP A 34 4.62 -9.74 -8.02
C ASP A 34 4.51 -10.91 -9.01
N LYS A 35 3.29 -11.27 -9.42
CA LYS A 35 3.06 -12.35 -10.39
C LYS A 35 3.68 -12.04 -11.74
N LEU A 36 3.56 -10.79 -12.21
CA LEU A 36 4.11 -10.36 -13.49
C LEU A 36 5.64 -10.37 -13.45
N ILE A 37 6.23 -9.70 -12.45
CA ILE A 37 7.69 -9.58 -12.30
C ILE A 37 8.33 -10.96 -12.16
N ARG A 38 7.79 -11.85 -11.31
CA ARG A 38 8.34 -13.21 -11.18
C ARG A 38 8.27 -14.00 -12.47
N ARG A 39 7.18 -13.87 -13.22
CA ARG A 39 7.02 -14.54 -14.50
C ARG A 39 8.07 -14.05 -15.49
N GLU A 40 8.24 -12.74 -15.61
CA GLU A 40 9.21 -12.13 -16.54
C GLU A 40 10.64 -12.44 -16.13
N LEU A 41 10.97 -12.36 -14.83
CA LEU A 41 12.25 -12.79 -14.27
C LEU A 41 12.56 -14.25 -14.59
N ASN A 42 11.59 -15.16 -14.50
CA ASN A 42 11.77 -16.55 -14.86
C ASN A 42 12.06 -16.74 -16.36
N LEU A 43 11.42 -15.96 -17.23
CA LEU A 43 11.70 -15.97 -18.67
C LEU A 43 13.11 -15.44 -18.97
N LEU A 44 13.50 -14.35 -18.31
CA LEU A 44 14.84 -13.77 -18.41
C LEU A 44 15.93 -14.77 -17.99
N LYS A 45 15.76 -15.42 -16.83
CA LYS A 45 16.71 -16.44 -16.32
C LYS A 45 16.83 -17.65 -17.25
N GLN A 46 15.75 -17.99 -17.96
CA GLN A 46 15.76 -19.06 -18.98
C GLN A 46 16.31 -18.60 -20.35
N LYS A 47 16.81 -17.35 -20.46
CA LYS A 47 17.24 -16.73 -21.72
C LYS A 47 16.15 -16.68 -22.78
N LYS A 48 14.87 -16.63 -22.37
CA LYS A 48 13.70 -16.53 -23.25
C LYS A 48 13.24 -15.07 -23.38
N SER A 49 14.17 -14.15 -23.65
CA SER A 49 13.91 -12.71 -23.69
C SER A 49 12.88 -12.31 -24.74
N CYS A 50 12.79 -13.01 -25.87
CA CYS A 50 11.79 -12.79 -26.92
C CYS A 50 10.33 -13.03 -26.49
N LEU A 51 10.09 -13.61 -25.31
CA LEU A 51 8.76 -13.89 -24.77
C LEU A 51 8.27 -12.85 -23.74
N LEU A 52 9.09 -11.83 -23.47
CA LEU A 52 8.73 -10.77 -22.53
C LEU A 52 7.62 -9.92 -23.12
N LYS A 53 6.53 -9.81 -22.36
CA LYS A 53 5.50 -8.82 -22.66
C LYS A 53 5.93 -7.54 -21.96
N GLN A 54 5.92 -6.41 -22.67
CA GLN A 54 6.05 -5.09 -22.03
C GLN A 54 4.77 -4.76 -21.28
N THR A 55 4.52 -5.50 -20.20
CA THR A 55 3.32 -5.34 -19.40
C THR A 55 3.54 -4.15 -18.48
N LEU A 56 2.74 -3.10 -18.64
CA LEU A 56 2.79 -1.94 -17.76
C LEU A 56 2.35 -2.36 -16.35
N ILE A 57 3.24 -2.19 -15.38
CA ILE A 57 2.94 -2.39 -13.96
C ILE A 57 2.45 -1.06 -13.39
N THR A 58 1.28 -1.08 -12.75
CA THR A 58 0.67 0.13 -12.23
C THR A 58 1.43 0.67 -11.00
N PRO A 59 1.85 1.95 -11.00
CA PRO A 59 2.40 2.59 -9.81
C PRO A 59 1.33 2.79 -8.74
N ILE A 60 1.75 2.90 -7.48
CA ILE A 60 0.85 3.16 -6.35
C ILE A 60 0.68 4.66 -6.16
N ASN A 61 -0.56 5.13 -6.06
CA ASN A 61 -0.87 6.54 -5.81
C ASN A 61 -0.73 6.87 -4.32
N GLU A 62 0.47 7.29 -3.93
CA GLU A 62 0.79 7.75 -2.57
C GLU A 62 -0.10 8.91 -2.11
N GLY A 63 -0.40 9.86 -3.00
CA GLY A 63 -1.15 11.08 -2.69
C GLY A 63 -2.59 10.78 -2.26
N LYS A 64 -3.25 9.83 -2.93
CA LYS A 64 -4.60 9.41 -2.55
C LYS A 64 -4.65 8.85 -1.12
N LEU A 65 -3.66 8.03 -0.74
CA LEU A 65 -3.55 7.47 0.59
C LEU A 65 -3.28 8.55 1.65
N LYS A 66 -2.38 9.50 1.37
CA LYS A 66 -2.08 10.64 2.24
C LYS A 66 -3.32 11.48 2.54
N VAL A 67 -4.07 11.85 1.51
CA VAL A 67 -5.29 12.66 1.66
C VAL A 67 -6.30 11.98 2.59
N ILE A 68 -6.47 10.65 2.50
CA ILE A 68 -7.40 9.93 3.39
C ILE A 68 -6.90 9.97 4.84
N ILE A 69 -5.60 9.77 5.05
CA ILE A 69 -4.99 9.75 6.39
C ILE A 69 -5.01 11.14 7.04
N GLU A 70 -4.69 12.19 6.30
CA GLU A 70 -4.68 13.59 6.79
C GLU A 70 -6.08 14.08 7.19
N ASN A 71 -7.13 13.56 6.54
CA ASN A 71 -8.51 13.86 6.89
C ASN A 71 -9.04 13.04 8.07
N MET A 72 -8.33 12.01 8.52
CA MET A 72 -8.77 11.23 9.68
C MET A 72 -8.46 11.95 10.99
N PRO A 73 -9.41 11.96 11.95
CA PRO A 73 -9.16 12.53 13.27
C PRO A 73 -7.96 11.85 13.94
N PRO A 74 -6.93 12.60 14.40
CA PRO A 74 -5.68 12.03 14.91
C PRO A 74 -5.88 11.03 16.03
N GLN A 75 -6.88 11.25 16.88
CA GLN A 75 -7.24 10.37 17.99
C GLN A 75 -7.46 8.91 17.57
N TYR A 76 -7.98 8.65 16.37
CA TYR A 76 -8.20 7.26 15.91
C TYR A 76 -6.93 6.59 15.39
N LEU A 77 -6.03 7.37 14.79
CA LEU A 77 -4.73 6.87 14.34
C LEU A 77 -3.76 6.68 15.51
N LEU A 78 -3.87 7.53 16.54
CA LEU A 78 -3.04 7.50 17.75
C LEU A 78 -3.49 6.46 18.77
N MET A 79 -4.69 5.88 18.63
CA MET A 79 -5.13 4.73 19.43
C MET A 79 -4.27 3.48 19.17
N ASP A 80 -3.51 3.46 18.08
CA ASP A 80 -2.65 2.35 17.71
C ASP A 80 -1.24 2.86 17.35
N GLU A 81 -0.30 2.73 18.29
CA GLU A 81 1.09 3.15 18.12
C GLU A 81 1.76 2.49 16.90
N HIS A 82 1.32 1.30 16.51
CA HIS A 82 1.85 0.64 15.32
C HIS A 82 1.43 1.36 14.04
N ILE A 83 0.20 1.87 13.96
CA ILE A 83 -0.24 2.65 12.80
C ILE A 83 0.57 3.94 12.71
N ALA A 84 0.78 4.64 13.84
CA ALA A 84 1.61 5.83 13.87
C ALA A 84 3.03 5.52 13.37
N TYR A 85 3.67 4.45 13.87
CA TYR A 85 4.98 4.01 13.43
C TYR A 85 5.03 3.67 11.93
N MET A 86 4.08 2.86 11.45
CA MET A 86 4.01 2.46 10.03
C MET A 86 3.81 3.63 9.07
N LEU A 87 3.21 4.73 9.52
CA LEU A 87 2.93 5.91 8.69
C LEU A 87 4.00 6.99 8.81
N GLN A 88 4.62 7.16 9.98
CA GLN A 88 5.47 8.30 10.30
C GLN A 88 6.96 7.98 10.44
N ASP A 89 7.37 6.71 10.45
CA ASP A 89 8.78 6.34 10.53
C ASP A 89 9.56 6.78 9.26
N ASP A 90 10.59 7.60 9.43
CA ASP A 90 11.38 8.15 8.33
C ASP A 90 12.15 7.07 7.55
N ASP A 91 12.50 5.96 8.21
CA ASP A 91 13.34 4.91 7.66
C ASP A 91 12.55 3.75 7.05
N ASN A 92 11.32 3.50 7.52
CA ASN A 92 10.52 2.33 7.17
C ASN A 92 9.01 2.61 7.05
N SER A 93 8.58 3.86 6.89
CA SER A 93 7.16 4.14 6.64
C SER A 93 6.65 3.52 5.35
N LEU A 94 5.35 3.20 5.35
CA LEU A 94 4.59 2.76 4.18
C LEU A 94 4.81 3.71 2.98
N PHE A 95 4.85 5.02 3.23
CA PHE A 95 5.04 6.01 2.18
C PHE A 95 6.43 5.95 1.55
N LYS A 96 7.49 5.74 2.34
CA LYS A 96 8.83 5.51 1.79
C LYS A 96 8.86 4.27 0.92
N LEU A 97 8.27 3.17 1.41
CA LEU A 97 8.20 1.92 0.65
C LEU A 97 7.44 2.08 -0.67
N ILE A 98 6.36 2.87 -0.70
CA ILE A 98 5.64 3.21 -1.93
C ILE A 98 6.51 4.01 -2.90
N ARG A 99 7.24 5.03 -2.41
CA ARG A 99 8.15 5.82 -3.25
C ARG A 99 9.25 4.97 -3.86
N ASP A 100 9.89 4.14 -3.05
CA ASP A 100 10.95 3.23 -3.50
C ASP A 100 10.40 2.24 -4.54
N TYR A 101 9.21 1.70 -4.32
CA TYR A 101 8.53 0.82 -5.29
C TYR A 101 8.31 1.52 -6.63
N ASN A 102 7.72 2.72 -6.61
CA ASN A 102 7.45 3.48 -7.83
C ASN A 102 8.75 3.86 -8.54
N SER A 103 9.79 4.27 -7.82
CA SER A 103 11.10 4.57 -8.39
C SER A 103 11.73 3.36 -9.07
N TYR A 104 11.65 2.17 -8.46
CA TYR A 104 12.13 0.95 -9.10
C TYR A 104 11.31 0.57 -10.34
N LEU A 105 10.01 0.86 -10.39
CA LEU A 105 9.22 0.67 -11.61
C LEU A 105 9.65 1.61 -12.74
N ASP A 106 9.97 2.87 -12.42
CA ASP A 106 10.44 3.83 -13.42
C ASP A 106 11.78 3.40 -14.01
N ILE A 107 12.73 2.99 -13.17
CA ILE A 107 14.02 2.43 -13.62
C ILE A 107 13.76 1.19 -14.48
N ARG A 108 12.80 0.35 -14.09
CA ARG A 108 12.47 -0.87 -14.83
C ARG A 108 11.96 -0.58 -16.22
N ASN A 109 11.10 0.42 -16.37
CA ASN A 109 10.60 0.83 -17.67
C ASN A 109 11.76 1.30 -18.57
N ASN A 110 12.70 2.09 -18.04
CA ASN A 110 13.88 2.51 -18.79
C ASN A 110 14.74 1.30 -19.22
N GLU A 111 15.02 0.35 -18.32
CA GLU A 111 15.78 -0.87 -18.63
C GLU A 111 15.08 -1.75 -19.68
N GLN A 112 13.73 -1.75 -19.70
CA GLN A 112 12.93 -2.42 -20.71
C GLN A 112 13.01 -1.72 -22.08
N GLU A 113 12.97 -0.39 -22.11
CA GLU A 113 13.12 0.42 -23.33
C GLU A 113 14.52 0.24 -23.94
N ASP A 114 15.56 0.24 -23.10
CA ASP A 114 16.95 0.05 -23.49
C ASP A 114 17.29 -1.41 -23.84
N ASN A 115 16.34 -2.33 -23.70
CA ASN A 115 16.53 -3.78 -23.87
C ASN A 115 17.69 -4.35 -23.02
N ASN A 116 17.97 -3.73 -21.87
CA ASN A 116 19.04 -4.16 -20.97
C ASN A 116 18.56 -5.29 -20.06
N TYR A 117 18.57 -6.51 -20.59
CA TYR A 117 18.08 -7.70 -19.87
C TYR A 117 18.85 -8.03 -18.59
N THR A 118 20.14 -7.68 -18.52
CA THR A 118 20.96 -7.90 -17.31
C THR A 118 20.53 -6.93 -16.20
N GLY A 119 20.34 -5.66 -16.53
CA GLY A 119 19.78 -4.66 -15.62
C GLY A 119 18.38 -5.05 -15.15
N LEU A 120 17.54 -5.52 -16.07
CA LEU A 120 16.18 -5.96 -15.78
C LEU A 120 16.13 -7.14 -14.80
N ILE A 121 17.02 -8.14 -14.91
CA ILE A 121 17.12 -9.24 -13.94
C ILE A 121 17.45 -8.71 -12.54
N ALA A 122 18.49 -7.89 -12.42
CA ALA A 122 18.93 -7.37 -11.14
C ALA A 122 17.84 -6.51 -10.47
N LEU A 123 17.11 -5.74 -11.28
CA LEU A 123 16.03 -4.90 -10.80
C LEU A 123 14.77 -5.69 -10.44
N ASP A 124 14.37 -6.69 -11.24
CA ASP A 124 13.24 -7.57 -10.95
C ASP A 124 13.47 -8.37 -9.66
N GLU A 125 14.71 -8.78 -9.36
CA GLU A 125 15.07 -9.39 -8.08
C GLU A 125 14.89 -8.44 -6.89
N LYS A 126 15.29 -7.17 -7.04
CA LYS A 126 15.07 -6.13 -6.02
C LYS A 126 13.59 -5.84 -5.83
N LEU A 127 12.85 -5.66 -6.92
CA LEU A 127 11.40 -5.42 -6.90
C LEU A 127 10.64 -6.57 -6.23
N VAL A 128 11.04 -7.82 -6.46
CA VAL A 128 10.46 -8.98 -5.77
C VAL A 128 10.63 -8.87 -4.25
N HIS A 129 11.79 -8.45 -3.77
CA HIS A 129 12.01 -8.24 -2.34
C HIS A 129 11.17 -7.08 -1.82
N HIS A 130 11.17 -5.96 -2.55
CA HIS A 130 10.49 -4.73 -2.16
C HIS A 130 8.97 -4.88 -2.14
N ILE A 131 8.38 -5.57 -3.12
CA ILE A 131 6.95 -5.87 -3.18
C ILE A 131 6.52 -6.74 -1.99
N ARG A 132 7.35 -7.70 -1.58
CA ARG A 132 7.07 -8.51 -0.38
C ARG A 132 7.08 -7.65 0.87
N TYR A 133 8.07 -6.78 1.01
CA TYR A 133 8.20 -5.93 2.20
C TYR A 133 7.04 -4.92 2.29
N LEU A 134 6.75 -4.20 1.20
CA LEU A 134 5.62 -3.30 1.10
C LEU A 134 4.27 -4.04 1.27
N GLY A 135 4.15 -5.25 0.71
CA GLY A 135 2.98 -6.10 0.88
C GLY A 135 2.75 -6.53 2.33
N ALA A 136 3.82 -6.84 3.08
CA ALA A 136 3.74 -7.13 4.51
C ALA A 136 3.31 -5.87 5.29
N MET A 137 3.93 -4.72 5.03
CA MET A 137 3.56 -3.44 5.66
C MET A 137 2.08 -3.08 5.43
N THR A 138 1.61 -3.24 4.19
CA THR A 138 0.22 -2.97 3.81
C THR A 138 -0.75 -3.96 4.48
N TYR A 139 -0.36 -5.23 4.58
CA TYR A 139 -1.15 -6.25 5.28
C TYR A 139 -1.26 -5.96 6.78
N HIS A 140 -0.16 -5.60 7.43
CA HIS A 140 -0.16 -5.21 8.84
C HIS A 140 -1.05 -3.99 9.07
N LEU A 141 -0.89 -2.93 8.27
CA LEU A 141 -1.77 -1.76 8.36
C LEU A 141 -3.24 -2.16 8.25
N ASN A 142 -3.60 -3.04 7.31
CA ASN A 142 -4.98 -3.51 7.17
C ASN A 142 -5.51 -4.21 8.43
N ILE A 143 -4.70 -5.04 9.11
CA ILE A 143 -5.09 -5.67 10.38
C ILE A 143 -5.45 -4.60 11.42
N HIS A 144 -4.57 -3.61 11.59
CA HIS A 144 -4.75 -2.56 12.58
C HIS A 144 -5.98 -1.67 12.26
N LEU A 145 -6.22 -1.35 10.98
CA LEU A 145 -7.42 -0.60 10.57
C LEU A 145 -8.72 -1.39 10.78
N ASN A 146 -8.70 -2.70 10.56
CA ASN A 146 -9.84 -3.56 10.85
C ASN A 146 -10.12 -3.64 12.36
N LEU A 147 -9.08 -3.70 13.19
CA LEU A 147 -9.21 -3.63 14.64
C LEU A 147 -9.84 -2.31 15.08
N LEU A 148 -9.35 -1.17 14.56
CA LEU A 148 -9.96 0.14 14.80
C LEU A 148 -11.44 0.18 14.39
N THR A 149 -11.79 -0.44 13.26
CA THR A 149 -13.18 -0.52 12.80
C THR A 149 -14.06 -1.25 13.83
N VAL A 150 -13.58 -2.35 14.40
CA VAL A 150 -14.31 -3.09 15.45
C VAL A 150 -14.44 -2.26 16.72
N LEU A 151 -13.36 -1.61 17.16
CA LEU A 151 -13.36 -0.77 18.36
C LEU A 151 -14.35 0.40 18.22
N LEU A 152 -14.39 1.06 17.07
CA LEU A 152 -15.33 2.16 16.82
C LEU A 152 -16.79 1.72 16.79
N LYS A 153 -17.07 0.52 16.27
CA LYS A 153 -18.41 -0.07 16.29
C LYS A 153 -18.84 -0.46 17.70
N ASN A 154 -17.94 -1.01 18.51
CA ASN A 154 -18.27 -1.41 19.88
C ASN A 154 -18.46 -0.18 20.79
N ALA A 155 -17.67 0.89 20.58
CA ALA A 155 -17.88 2.17 21.25
C ALA A 155 -19.20 2.84 20.86
N SER A 156 -19.81 2.53 19.70
CA SER A 156 -21.18 3.01 19.38
C SER A 156 -22.28 2.26 20.11
N ILE A 157 -22.05 1.02 20.55
CA ILE A 157 -23.08 0.21 21.23
C ILE A 157 -23.17 0.56 22.73
N GLN A 158 -22.07 1.03 23.33
CA GLN A 158 -22.03 1.41 24.75
C GLN A 158 -22.51 2.84 25.05
N GLU A 159 -22.76 3.66 24.02
CA GLU A 159 -23.24 5.04 24.17
C GLU A 159 -24.78 5.18 24.09
N GLU A 160 -25.52 4.08 23.88
CA GLU A 160 -26.99 4.09 23.98
C GLU A 160 -27.42 3.86 25.44
N PRO A 161 -28.08 4.83 26.11
CA PRO A 161 -28.76 4.62 27.40
C PRO A 161 -30.05 3.80 27.27
#